data_AF-A0A7Y2E766-F1
#
_entry.id   AF-A0A7Y2E766-F1
#
_cell.length_a   1.000
_cell.length_b   1.000
_cell.length_c   1.000
_cell.angle_alpha   90.00
_cell.angle_beta   90.00
_cell.angle_gamma   90.00
#
_symmetry.space_group_name_H-M   'P 1'
#
loop_
_entity.id
_entity.type
_entity.pdbx_description
1 polymer ?
#
loop_
_entity_poly.entity_id
_entity_poly.type
_entity_poly.pdbx_seq_one_letter_code
_entity_poly.pdbx_strand_id
1 'polypeptide(L)'
;MTTHPPDVSAERVARDLLEIGAVSLSPEKPFRWASGRLAPVYCDNRLTMRYPRVRGRIAASFESAIKRVGWPCDVVVGTATAGIPHAAWLAARVELPMAYVRSEAKAHGKKRRIEGAPPPGSRAVVIEDLISTGMSSVAVVEPLREAGIEVSGIMSIFSYGLEVAEEAFDQAGVDAFSLCTFGTLVDLAERDSLLPARQIASLRRWYSDPEAWSNERLAAD
;
A
#
# COMPACT_ATOMS: atom_id res chain seq x y z
N MET A 1 4.41 2.86 22.61
CA MET A 1 3.83 3.98 21.86
C MET A 1 4.92 4.99 21.54
N THR A 2 5.56 4.85 20.39
CA THR A 2 6.56 5.81 19.89
C THR A 2 5.85 6.86 19.04
N THR A 3 5.44 7.96 19.66
CA THR A 3 4.89 9.13 18.94
C THR A 3 6.02 9.79 18.17
N HIS A 4 6.19 9.40 16.90
CA HIS A 4 6.99 10.18 15.97
C HIS A 4 6.19 11.42 15.57
N PRO A 5 6.82 12.58 15.37
CA PRO A 5 6.16 13.71 14.73
C PRO A 5 5.59 13.25 13.37
N PRO A 6 4.45 13.80 12.91
CA PRO A 6 3.85 13.40 11.65
C PRO A 6 4.91 13.49 10.55
N ASP A 7 5.09 12.39 9.84
CA ASP A 7 6.02 12.37 8.73
C ASP A 7 5.50 13.36 7.68
N VAL A 8 6.20 14.49 7.52
CA VAL A 8 5.85 15.54 6.54
C VAL A 8 5.72 14.95 5.13
N SER A 9 6.38 13.81 4.86
CA SER A 9 6.22 13.02 3.65
C SER A 9 4.84 12.35 3.54
N ALA A 10 4.36 11.72 4.62
CA ALA A 10 3.10 10.99 4.65
C ALA A 10 1.89 11.91 4.42
N GLU A 11 1.86 13.06 5.09
CA GLU A 11 0.77 14.02 4.90
C GLU A 11 0.75 14.61 3.48
N ARG A 12 1.92 14.85 2.89
CA ARG A 12 2.02 15.35 1.51
C ARG A 12 1.57 14.32 0.49
N VAL A 13 1.83 13.04 0.73
CA VAL A 13 1.29 11.95 -0.11
C VAL A 13 -0.23 11.88 0.06
N ALA A 14 -0.74 11.90 1.29
CA ALA A 14 -2.17 11.89 1.58
C ALA A 14 -2.93 13.03 0.86
N ARG A 15 -2.39 14.25 0.92
CA ARG A 15 -2.92 15.41 0.20
C ARG A 15 -2.93 15.22 -1.31
N ASP A 16 -1.81 14.77 -1.88
CA ASP A 16 -1.73 14.52 -3.33
C ASP A 16 -2.76 13.46 -3.76
N LEU A 17 -2.93 12.39 -2.98
CA LEU A 17 -3.89 11.32 -3.27
C LEU A 17 -5.33 11.83 -3.28
N LEU A 18 -5.71 12.68 -2.32
CA LEU A 18 -7.02 13.32 -2.29
C LEU A 18 -7.19 14.31 -3.46
N GLU A 19 -6.19 15.15 -3.70
CA GLU A 19 -6.20 16.19 -4.74
C GLU A 19 -6.45 15.62 -6.14
N ILE A 20 -5.80 14.50 -6.47
CA ILE A 20 -5.94 13.86 -7.80
C ILE A 20 -7.11 12.87 -7.88
N GLY A 21 -7.85 12.68 -6.80
CA GLY A 21 -8.92 11.69 -6.69
C GLY A 21 -8.46 10.23 -6.67
N ALA A 22 -7.17 9.98 -6.40
CA ALA A 22 -6.66 8.63 -6.18
C ALA A 22 -7.22 8.01 -4.91
N VAL A 23 -7.55 8.82 -3.91
CA VAL A 23 -8.38 8.42 -2.78
C VAL A 23 -9.61 9.32 -2.69
N SER A 24 -10.77 8.70 -2.49
CA SER A 24 -12.05 9.39 -2.30
C SER A 24 -12.69 8.98 -0.99
N LEU A 25 -13.17 9.95 -0.21
CA LEU A 25 -13.93 9.74 1.02
C LEU A 25 -15.40 10.09 0.77
N SER A 26 -16.30 9.15 1.00
CA SER A 26 -17.75 9.29 0.78
C SER A 26 -18.56 8.51 1.83
N PRO A 27 -18.58 8.95 3.10
CA PRO A 27 -19.28 8.24 4.18
C PRO A 27 -20.81 8.26 4.08
N GLU A 28 -21.38 9.18 3.32
CA GLU A 28 -22.84 9.28 3.09
C GLU A 28 -23.32 8.50 1.89
N LYS A 29 -22.47 8.40 0.86
CA LYS A 29 -22.75 7.65 -0.37
C LYS A 29 -21.64 6.63 -0.55
N PRO A 30 -21.61 5.56 0.27
CA PRO A 30 -20.50 4.63 0.29
C PRO A 30 -20.31 3.92 -1.05
N PHE A 31 -19.08 3.50 -1.29
CA PHE A 31 -18.75 2.64 -2.40
C PHE A 31 -19.09 1.19 -2.07
N ARG A 32 -19.54 0.43 -3.07
CA ARG A 32 -19.67 -1.02 -2.96
C ARG A 32 -18.37 -1.67 -3.45
N TRP A 33 -17.67 -2.35 -2.56
CA TRP A 33 -16.47 -3.11 -2.90
C TRP A 33 -16.82 -4.43 -3.57
N ALA A 34 -15.82 -5.07 -4.19
CA ALA A 34 -15.99 -6.36 -4.87
C ALA A 34 -16.47 -7.49 -3.92
N SER A 35 -16.21 -7.36 -2.62
CA SER A 35 -16.73 -8.26 -1.58
C SER A 35 -18.23 -8.07 -1.30
N GLY A 36 -18.88 -7.08 -1.92
CA GLY A 36 -20.25 -6.69 -1.65
C GLY A 36 -20.41 -5.71 -0.48
N ARG A 37 -19.37 -5.58 0.37
CA ARG A 37 -19.33 -4.65 1.52
C ARG A 37 -19.37 -3.20 1.07
N LEU A 38 -19.99 -2.35 1.89
CA LEU A 38 -19.96 -0.91 1.75
C LEU A 38 -18.74 -0.33 2.46
N ALA A 39 -18.06 0.61 1.82
CA ALA A 39 -16.96 1.34 2.42
C ALA A 39 -17.09 2.84 2.13
N PRO A 40 -16.76 3.70 3.10
CA PRO A 40 -16.78 5.14 2.92
C PRO A 40 -15.52 5.64 2.20
N VAL A 41 -14.67 4.75 1.71
CA VAL A 41 -13.41 5.06 1.06
C VAL A 41 -13.19 4.19 -0.17
N TYR A 42 -12.63 4.81 -1.20
CA TYR A 42 -12.15 4.13 -2.40
C TYR A 42 -10.74 4.63 -2.73
N CYS A 43 -9.88 3.71 -3.16
CA CYS A 43 -8.49 3.99 -3.53
C CYS A 43 -8.16 3.36 -4.88
N ASP A 44 -7.62 4.17 -5.79
CA ASP A 44 -7.00 3.75 -7.05
C ASP A 44 -5.67 4.49 -7.26
N ASN A 45 -4.58 3.90 -6.76
CA ASN A 45 -3.25 4.50 -6.87
C ASN A 45 -2.65 4.42 -8.27
N ARG A 46 -3.27 3.69 -9.21
CA ARG A 46 -2.85 3.70 -10.62
C ARG A 46 -3.05 5.06 -11.25
N LEU A 47 -3.97 5.87 -10.74
CA LEU A 47 -4.15 7.27 -11.15
C LEU A 47 -2.88 8.09 -10.92
N THR A 48 -2.09 7.81 -9.89
CA THR A 48 -0.85 8.55 -9.59
C THR A 48 0.15 8.52 -10.75
N MET A 49 0.12 7.46 -11.57
CA MET A 49 1.00 7.27 -12.73
C MET A 49 0.81 8.38 -13.79
N ARG A 50 -0.40 8.93 -13.88
CA ARG A 50 -0.79 10.04 -14.77
C ARG A 50 -0.17 11.39 -14.36
N TYR A 51 0.25 11.54 -13.10
CA TYR A 51 0.66 12.84 -12.54
C TYR A 51 2.16 12.86 -12.20
N PRO A 52 3.03 13.43 -13.06
CA PRO A 52 4.49 13.41 -12.87
C PRO A 52 4.96 13.95 -11.51
N ARG A 53 4.35 15.04 -11.02
CA ARG A 53 4.65 15.61 -9.70
C ARG A 53 4.39 14.61 -8.58
N VAL A 54 3.23 13.94 -8.63
CA VAL A 54 2.78 13.03 -7.58
C VAL A 54 3.61 11.75 -7.59
N ARG A 55 3.79 11.10 -8.75
CA ARG A 55 4.62 9.89 -8.83
C ARG A 55 6.09 10.15 -8.46
N GLY A 56 6.62 11.31 -8.82
CA GLY A 56 7.97 11.72 -8.41
C GLY A 56 8.10 11.89 -6.90
N ARG A 57 7.08 12.46 -6.26
CA ARG A 57 7.02 12.57 -4.79
C ARG A 57 6.93 11.20 -4.14
N ILE A 58 6.03 10.33 -4.60
CA ILE A 58 5.86 8.96 -4.08
C ILE A 58 7.19 8.20 -4.12
N ALA A 59 7.91 8.26 -5.26
CA ALA A 59 9.20 7.60 -5.38
C ALA A 59 10.28 8.17 -4.42
N ALA A 60 10.31 9.48 -4.21
CA ALA A 60 11.19 10.12 -3.22
C ALA A 60 10.79 9.79 -1.77
N SER A 61 9.49 9.64 -1.51
CA SER A 61 8.95 9.22 -0.21
C SER A 61 9.34 7.77 0.11
N PHE A 62 9.28 6.86 -0.86
CA PHE A 62 9.77 5.48 -0.69
C PHE A 62 11.29 5.44 -0.42
N GLU A 63 12.09 6.21 -1.17
CA GLU A 63 13.52 6.32 -0.91
C GLU A 63 13.82 6.76 0.54
N SER A 64 13.08 7.75 1.02
CA SER A 64 13.20 8.24 2.39
C SER A 64 12.74 7.20 3.41
N ALA A 65 11.66 6.47 3.09
CA ALA A 65 11.12 5.40 3.93
C ALA A 65 12.14 4.26 4.10
N ILE A 66 12.78 3.79 3.02
CA ILE A 66 13.81 2.73 3.09
C ILE A 66 14.93 3.12 4.08
N LYS A 67 15.43 4.36 3.98
CA LYS A 67 16.48 4.86 4.88
C LYS A 67 15.97 4.96 6.33
N ARG A 68 14.72 5.37 6.53
CA ARG A 68 14.10 5.52 7.84
C ARG A 68 13.88 4.19 8.56
N VAL A 69 13.35 3.19 7.85
CA VAL A 69 13.11 1.87 8.45
C VAL A 69 14.41 1.09 8.63
N GLY A 70 15.46 1.43 7.87
CA GLY A 70 16.77 0.80 7.99
C GLY A 70 16.85 -0.60 7.40
N TRP A 71 15.91 -0.97 6.53
CA TRP A 71 15.92 -2.27 5.86
C TRP A 71 17.06 -2.34 4.85
N PRO A 72 17.86 -3.43 4.85
CA PRO A 72 18.81 -3.66 3.78
C PRO A 72 18.08 -3.87 2.45
N CYS A 73 18.64 -3.37 1.36
CA CYS A 73 18.01 -3.45 0.05
C CYS A 73 19.08 -3.56 -1.04
N ASP A 74 19.16 -4.71 -1.69
CA ASP A 74 20.02 -4.98 -2.84
C ASP A 74 19.22 -4.97 -4.16
N VAL A 75 17.89 -5.10 -4.08
CA VAL A 75 16.98 -5.17 -5.22
C VAL A 75 15.59 -4.67 -4.82
N VAL A 76 14.97 -3.88 -5.70
CA VAL A 76 13.58 -3.44 -5.54
C VAL A 76 12.66 -4.38 -6.31
N VAL A 77 11.62 -4.90 -5.67
CA VAL A 77 10.72 -5.90 -6.27
C VAL A 77 9.30 -5.34 -6.36
N GLY A 78 8.74 -5.25 -7.56
CA GLY A 78 7.33 -4.84 -7.73
C GLY A 78 6.35 -6.03 -7.58
N THR A 79 5.23 -5.82 -6.91
CA THR A 79 4.08 -6.73 -6.99
C THR A 79 3.34 -6.51 -8.31
N ALA A 80 3.12 -7.57 -9.08
CA ALA A 80 2.36 -7.45 -10.32
C ALA A 80 0.86 -7.21 -10.05
N THR A 81 0.21 -6.27 -10.71
CA THR A 81 0.73 -5.36 -11.76
C THR A 81 0.98 -3.94 -11.26
N ALA A 82 0.19 -3.49 -10.28
CA ALA A 82 0.13 -2.09 -9.88
C ALA A 82 1.38 -1.59 -9.15
N GLY A 83 2.09 -2.47 -8.43
CA GLY A 83 3.37 -2.15 -7.77
C GLY A 83 4.54 -1.95 -8.75
N ILE A 84 4.46 -2.49 -9.98
CA ILE A 84 5.58 -2.49 -10.94
C ILE A 84 6.08 -1.08 -11.29
N PRO A 85 5.23 -0.11 -11.68
CA PRO A 85 5.71 1.23 -12.05
C PRO A 85 6.38 1.94 -10.88
N HIS A 86 5.86 1.76 -9.67
CA HIS A 86 6.40 2.35 -8.45
C HIS A 86 7.75 1.74 -8.07
N ALA A 87 7.89 0.42 -8.18
CA ALA A 87 9.16 -0.27 -8.03
C ALA A 87 10.19 0.22 -9.06
N ALA A 88 9.80 0.41 -10.32
CA ALA A 88 10.70 0.90 -11.36
C ALA A 88 11.23 2.31 -11.07
N TRP A 89 10.35 3.23 -10.65
CA TRP A 89 10.76 4.59 -10.30
C TRP A 89 11.61 4.63 -9.05
N LEU A 90 11.31 3.80 -8.05
CA LEU A 90 12.15 3.71 -6.86
C LEU A 90 13.54 3.15 -7.21
N ALA A 91 13.59 2.00 -7.90
CA ALA A 91 14.84 1.35 -8.32
C ALA A 91 15.76 2.32 -9.09
N ALA A 92 15.19 3.08 -10.03
CA ALA A 92 15.92 4.09 -10.78
C ALA A 92 16.46 5.23 -9.89
N ARG A 93 15.75 5.61 -8.82
CA ARG A 93 16.18 6.66 -7.90
C ARG A 93 17.26 6.20 -6.92
N VAL A 94 17.19 4.94 -6.47
CA VAL A 94 18.19 4.37 -5.54
C VAL A 94 19.33 3.65 -6.26
N GLU A 95 19.33 3.68 -7.60
CA GLU A 95 20.33 3.03 -8.46
C GLU A 95 20.51 1.54 -8.16
N LEU A 96 19.42 0.84 -7.83
CA LEU A 96 19.42 -0.60 -7.57
C LEU A 96 18.76 -1.40 -8.71
N PRO A 97 19.13 -2.69 -8.86
CA PRO A 97 18.39 -3.63 -9.70
C PRO A 97 16.89 -3.67 -9.36
N MET A 98 16.09 -4.00 -10.38
CA MET A 98 14.65 -4.18 -10.25
C MET A 98 14.24 -5.58 -10.70
N ALA A 99 13.34 -6.20 -9.95
CA ALA A 99 12.59 -7.39 -10.35
C ALA A 99 11.08 -7.16 -10.16
N TYR A 100 10.25 -8.10 -10.59
CA TYR A 100 8.85 -8.15 -10.18
C TYR A 100 8.34 -9.58 -10.08
N VAL A 101 7.30 -9.78 -9.25
CA VAL A 101 6.66 -11.08 -9.04
C VAL A 101 5.27 -11.08 -9.68
N ARG A 102 5.04 -12.04 -10.56
CA ARG A 102 3.75 -12.28 -11.21
C ARG A 102 2.73 -12.85 -10.21
N SER A 103 1.45 -12.53 -10.40
CA SER A 103 0.35 -13.19 -9.67
C SER A 103 0.35 -14.70 -9.90
N GLU A 104 0.64 -15.14 -11.12
CA GLU A 104 0.65 -16.55 -11.52
C GLU A 104 1.95 -16.92 -12.27
N ALA A 105 2.31 -18.21 -12.21
CA ALA A 105 3.42 -18.75 -12.98
C ALA A 105 3.15 -18.68 -14.48
N LYS A 106 4.22 -18.59 -15.30
CA LYS A 106 4.11 -18.70 -16.76
C LYS A 106 3.50 -20.06 -17.14
N ALA A 107 2.53 -20.05 -18.06
CA ALA A 107 1.92 -21.26 -18.62
C ALA A 107 2.92 -22.13 -19.40
N HIS A 108 3.98 -21.54 -19.98
CA HIS A 108 5.00 -22.21 -20.76
C HIS A 108 6.41 -21.72 -20.39
N GLY A 109 7.40 -22.62 -20.38
CA GLY A 109 8.80 -22.35 -20.03
C GLY A 109 9.17 -22.69 -18.58
N LYS A 110 10.28 -22.14 -18.06
CA LYS A 110 10.65 -22.25 -16.64
C LYS A 110 9.52 -21.57 -15.85
N LYS A 111 8.71 -22.33 -15.09
CA LYS A 111 7.50 -21.93 -14.33
C LYS A 111 7.77 -20.90 -13.20
N ARG A 112 8.72 -19.98 -13.38
CA ARG A 112 9.14 -18.98 -12.41
C ARG A 112 8.14 -17.84 -12.39
N ARG A 113 7.81 -17.36 -11.19
CA ARG A 113 6.97 -16.17 -10.98
C ARG A 113 7.78 -14.86 -10.96
N ILE A 114 9.10 -14.93 -10.77
CA ILE A 114 9.99 -13.76 -10.70
C ILE A 114 10.56 -13.45 -12.08
N GLU A 115 10.43 -12.20 -12.51
CA GLU A 115 11.04 -11.66 -13.72
C GLU A 115 12.14 -10.68 -13.33
N GLY A 116 13.31 -10.77 -13.97
CA GLY A 116 14.50 -10.01 -13.55
C GLY A 116 15.14 -10.53 -12.25
N ALA A 117 14.99 -11.84 -11.96
CA ALA A 117 15.39 -12.43 -10.68
C ALA A 117 16.84 -12.09 -10.27
N PRO A 118 17.04 -11.56 -9.05
CA PRO A 118 18.37 -11.26 -8.52
C PRO A 118 19.12 -12.55 -8.13
N PRO A 119 20.44 -12.48 -7.87
CA PRO A 119 21.19 -13.62 -7.34
C PRO A 119 20.66 -14.10 -5.98
N PRO A 120 20.71 -15.42 -5.67
CA PRO A 120 20.46 -15.91 -4.32
C PRO A 120 21.34 -15.20 -3.28
N GLY A 121 20.78 -14.96 -2.09
CA GLY A 121 21.40 -14.17 -1.02
C GLY A 121 21.11 -12.66 -1.12
N SER A 122 20.46 -12.19 -2.19
CA SER A 122 20.03 -10.79 -2.28
C SER A 122 18.91 -10.47 -1.30
N ARG A 123 18.88 -9.23 -0.81
CA ARG A 123 17.84 -8.71 0.09
C ARG A 123 16.90 -7.78 -0.67
N ALA A 124 15.61 -8.07 -0.61
CA ALA A 124 14.58 -7.41 -1.40
C ALA A 124 13.68 -6.52 -0.54
N VAL A 125 13.43 -5.31 -1.03
CA VAL A 125 12.28 -4.51 -0.59
C VAL A 125 11.20 -4.62 -1.66
N VAL A 126 10.02 -5.08 -1.24
CA VAL A 126 8.86 -5.26 -2.12
C VAL A 126 8.04 -3.97 -2.14
N ILE A 127 7.58 -3.55 -3.32
CA ILE A 127 6.76 -2.36 -3.51
C ILE A 127 5.38 -2.73 -4.01
N GLU A 128 4.38 -2.21 -3.31
CA GLU A 128 2.96 -2.32 -3.60
C GLU A 128 2.32 -0.93 -3.79
N ASP A 129 1.21 -0.84 -4.52
CA ASP A 129 0.44 0.40 -4.60
C ASP A 129 -0.51 0.55 -3.40
N LEU A 130 -1.24 -0.51 -3.05
CA LEU A 130 -2.28 -0.53 -2.03
C LEU A 130 -2.25 -1.81 -1.20
N ILE A 131 -2.22 -1.67 0.13
CA ILE A 131 -2.49 -2.77 1.05
C ILE A 131 -3.94 -2.70 1.52
N SER A 132 -4.71 -3.73 1.18
CA SER A 132 -6.06 -3.96 1.73
C SER A 132 -6.05 -5.04 2.80
N THR A 133 -6.13 -6.33 2.41
CA THR A 133 -6.02 -7.46 3.32
C THR A 133 -4.58 -8.00 3.46
N GLY A 134 -3.61 -7.40 2.77
CA GLY A 134 -2.22 -7.89 2.73
C GLY A 134 -1.99 -9.15 1.87
N MET A 135 -3.04 -9.89 1.49
CA MET A 135 -2.89 -11.19 0.82
C MET A 135 -2.09 -11.16 -0.49
N SER A 136 -2.30 -10.15 -1.34
CA SER A 136 -1.51 -10.01 -2.59
C SER A 136 -0.05 -9.72 -2.30
N SER A 137 0.20 -8.91 -1.27
CA SER A 137 1.53 -8.49 -0.84
C SER A 137 2.32 -9.66 -0.26
N VAL A 138 1.72 -10.47 0.62
CA VAL A 138 2.40 -11.64 1.19
C VAL A 138 2.60 -12.77 0.17
N ALA A 139 1.74 -12.86 -0.85
CA ALA A 139 1.85 -13.87 -1.91
C ALA A 139 3.09 -13.72 -2.81
N VAL A 140 3.84 -12.61 -2.69
CA VAL A 140 5.14 -12.43 -3.37
C VAL A 140 6.32 -12.94 -2.55
N VAL A 141 6.14 -13.15 -1.24
CA VAL A 141 7.22 -13.51 -0.31
C VAL A 141 7.72 -14.92 -0.60
N GLU A 142 6.81 -15.88 -0.76
CA GLU A 142 7.19 -17.29 -0.94
C GLU A 142 8.02 -17.52 -2.21
N PRO A 143 7.63 -17.02 -3.41
CA PRO A 143 8.46 -17.17 -4.60
C PRO A 143 9.86 -16.57 -4.45
N LEU A 144 10.00 -15.45 -3.72
CA LEU A 144 11.30 -14.82 -3.46
C LEU A 144 12.15 -15.70 -2.55
N ARG A 145 11.58 -16.22 -1.45
CA ARG A 145 12.26 -17.14 -0.53
C ARG A 145 12.69 -18.43 -1.24
N GLU A 146 11.84 -19.03 -2.07
CA GLU A 146 12.17 -20.21 -2.89
C GLU A 146 13.35 -19.95 -3.85
N ALA A 147 13.51 -18.71 -4.32
CA ALA A 147 14.63 -18.30 -5.15
C ALA A 147 15.90 -17.94 -4.34
N GLY A 148 15.87 -18.12 -3.01
CA GLY A 148 16.96 -17.77 -2.11
C GLY A 148 17.11 -16.28 -1.85
N ILE A 149 16.04 -15.50 -2.02
CA ILE A 149 16.03 -14.04 -1.81
C ILE A 149 15.41 -13.76 -0.45
N GLU A 150 16.08 -12.96 0.37
CA GLU A 150 15.56 -12.50 1.64
C GLU A 150 14.59 -11.33 1.41
N VAL A 151 13.40 -11.37 2.00
CA VAL A 151 12.47 -10.24 1.95
C VAL A 151 12.66 -9.40 3.20
N SER A 152 13.28 -8.23 3.06
CA SER A 152 13.55 -7.33 4.18
C SER A 152 12.30 -6.58 4.64
N GLY A 153 11.32 -6.42 3.75
CA GLY A 153 10.02 -5.88 4.09
C GLY A 153 9.22 -5.46 2.86
N ILE A 154 7.97 -5.06 3.11
CA ILE A 154 7.01 -4.64 2.08
C ILE A 154 6.67 -3.17 2.31
N MET A 155 6.78 -2.36 1.26
CA MET A 155 6.33 -0.96 1.29
C MET A 155 5.14 -0.72 0.38
N SER A 156 4.18 0.09 0.82
CA SER A 156 3.05 0.52 -0.01
C SER A 156 2.85 2.03 -0.02
N ILE A 157 2.16 2.53 -1.06
CA ILE A 157 1.77 3.95 -1.10
C ILE A 157 0.66 4.19 -0.07
N PHE A 158 -0.35 3.32 -0.08
CA PHE A 158 -1.49 3.42 0.80
C PHE A 158 -1.78 2.09 1.50
N SER A 159 -2.29 2.16 2.72
CA SER A 159 -2.89 1.02 3.42
C SER A 159 -4.20 1.43 4.07
N TYR A 160 -5.21 0.56 3.97
CA TYR A 160 -6.42 0.75 4.76
C TYR A 160 -6.17 0.57 6.27
N GLY A 161 -5.05 -0.04 6.68
CA GLY A 161 -4.69 -0.24 8.09
C GLY A 161 -5.61 -1.19 8.83
N LEU A 162 -6.10 -2.24 8.13
CA LEU A 162 -7.01 -3.24 8.69
C LEU A 162 -6.23 -4.31 9.45
N GLU A 163 -6.77 -4.78 10.56
CA GLU A 163 -6.18 -5.84 11.41
C GLU A 163 -5.82 -7.11 10.62
N VAL A 164 -6.70 -7.53 9.70
CA VAL A 164 -6.45 -8.70 8.82
C VAL A 164 -5.17 -8.58 7.98
N ALA A 165 -4.74 -7.36 7.64
CA ALA A 165 -3.47 -7.15 6.93
C ALA A 165 -2.27 -7.35 7.87
N GLU A 166 -2.37 -6.85 9.10
CA GLU A 166 -1.34 -7.05 10.13
C GLU A 166 -1.14 -8.54 10.42
N GLU A 167 -2.23 -9.28 10.61
CA GLU A 167 -2.20 -10.73 10.78
C GLU A 167 -1.54 -11.46 9.61
N ALA A 168 -1.81 -11.03 8.37
CA ALA A 168 -1.22 -11.64 7.18
C ALA A 168 0.31 -11.43 7.13
N PHE A 169 0.79 -10.23 7.49
CA PHE A 169 2.22 -9.91 7.53
C PHE A 169 2.93 -10.65 8.67
N ASP A 170 2.32 -10.72 9.85
CA ASP A 170 2.84 -11.48 10.99
C ASP A 170 2.98 -12.97 10.67
N GLN A 171 1.95 -13.57 10.05
CA GLN A 171 1.98 -14.98 9.62
C GLN A 171 3.04 -15.24 8.56
N ALA A 172 3.27 -14.28 7.66
CA ALA A 172 4.33 -14.37 6.66
C ALA A 172 5.73 -14.08 7.22
N GLY A 173 5.83 -13.53 8.44
CA GLY A 173 7.07 -13.13 9.08
C GLY A 173 7.80 -12.05 8.29
N VAL A 174 7.07 -11.01 7.86
CA VAL A 174 7.62 -9.87 7.11
C VAL A 174 7.05 -8.57 7.65
N ASP A 175 7.90 -7.55 7.78
CA ASP A 175 7.44 -6.22 8.19
C ASP A 175 6.81 -5.46 7.00
N ALA A 176 5.84 -4.59 7.30
CA ALA A 176 5.19 -3.73 6.32
C ALA A 176 5.27 -2.25 6.71
N PHE A 177 5.43 -1.37 5.71
CA PHE A 177 5.44 0.08 5.88
C PHE A 177 4.60 0.76 4.80
N SER A 178 3.71 1.67 5.18
CA SER A 178 2.92 2.43 4.22
C SER A 178 3.22 3.92 4.29
N LEU A 179 3.42 4.56 3.13
CA LEU A 179 3.64 6.01 3.07
C LEU A 179 2.45 6.79 3.63
N CYS A 180 1.24 6.27 3.44
CA CYS A 180 0.01 6.84 3.96
C CYS A 180 -0.93 5.72 4.42
N THR A 181 -1.68 5.95 5.50
CA THR A 181 -2.72 5.04 5.98
C THR A 181 -4.10 5.69 5.94
N PHE A 182 -5.16 4.89 6.03
CA PHE A 182 -6.51 5.44 6.23
C PHE A 182 -6.60 6.35 7.46
N GLY A 183 -5.98 5.95 8.57
CA GLY A 183 -5.88 6.81 9.76
C GLY A 183 -5.25 8.17 9.45
N THR A 184 -4.15 8.19 8.69
CA THR A 184 -3.49 9.43 8.25
C THR A 184 -4.45 10.33 7.45
N LEU A 185 -5.28 9.77 6.58
CA LEU A 185 -6.28 10.52 5.82
C LEU A 185 -7.40 11.07 6.70
N VAL A 186 -7.88 10.30 7.67
CA VAL A 186 -8.94 10.74 8.59
C VAL A 186 -8.43 11.88 9.47
N ASP A 187 -7.21 11.75 10.02
CA ASP A 187 -6.59 12.79 10.83
C ASP A 187 -6.33 14.06 10.02
N LEU A 188 -5.89 13.92 8.77
CA LEU A 188 -5.75 15.04 7.83
C LEU A 188 -7.10 15.71 7.54
N ALA A 189 -8.14 14.92 7.26
CA ALA A 189 -9.47 15.42 6.93
C ALA A 189 -10.12 16.15 8.11
N GLU A 190 -9.89 15.69 9.34
CA GLU A 190 -10.35 16.34 10.55
C GLU A 190 -9.61 17.65 10.80
N ARG A 191 -8.27 17.61 10.83
CA ARG A 191 -7.43 18.78 11.10
C ARG A 191 -7.68 19.93 10.14
N ASP A 192 -7.81 19.60 8.86
CA ASP A 192 -7.98 20.59 7.79
C ASP A 192 -9.46 20.90 7.51
N SER A 193 -10.37 20.33 8.29
CA SER A 193 -11.83 20.51 8.13
C SER A 193 -12.32 20.19 6.72
N LEU A 194 -11.74 19.16 6.08
CA LEU A 194 -12.11 18.72 4.73
C LEU A 194 -13.52 18.11 4.69
N LEU A 195 -13.98 17.55 5.81
CA LEU A 195 -15.31 16.97 5.97
C LEU A 195 -15.93 17.43 7.30
N PRO A 196 -17.27 17.49 7.40
CA PRO A 196 -17.95 17.76 8.66
C PRO A 196 -17.62 16.74 9.75
N ALA A 197 -17.61 17.15 11.02
CA ALA A 197 -17.31 16.28 12.17
C ALA A 197 -18.14 14.98 12.19
N ARG A 198 -19.42 15.03 11.79
CA ARG A 198 -20.27 13.84 11.68
C ARG A 198 -19.78 12.81 10.65
N GLN A 199 -19.18 13.29 9.55
CA GLN A 199 -18.61 12.43 8.52
C GLN A 199 -17.27 11.85 8.98
N ILE A 200 -16.42 12.64 9.64
CA ILE A 200 -15.19 12.14 10.29
C ILE A 200 -15.52 11.04 11.30
N ALA A 201 -16.52 11.24 12.15
CA ALA A 201 -16.97 10.22 13.11
C ALA A 201 -17.42 8.93 12.40
N SER A 202 -18.10 9.04 11.25
CA SER A 202 -18.49 7.89 10.44
C SER A 202 -17.29 7.15 9.85
N LEU A 203 -16.25 7.87 9.40
CA LEU A 203 -14.99 7.28 8.91
C LEU A 203 -14.26 6.53 10.04
N ARG A 204 -14.15 7.13 11.23
CA ARG A 204 -13.53 6.48 12.39
C ARG A 204 -14.28 5.21 12.81
N ARG A 205 -15.62 5.24 12.76
CA ARG A 205 -16.46 4.07 13.05
C ARG A 205 -16.28 2.95 12.03
N TRP A 206 -16.15 3.29 10.74
CA TRP A 206 -15.83 2.30 9.73
C TRP A 206 -14.45 1.70 9.97
N TYR A 207 -13.46 2.51 10.37
CA TYR A 207 -12.11 2.01 10.64
C TYR A 207 -12.06 1.02 11.81
N SER A 208 -12.85 1.26 12.87
CA SER A 208 -12.89 0.37 14.03
C SER A 208 -13.61 -0.96 13.75
N ASP A 209 -14.66 -0.93 12.93
CA ASP A 209 -15.41 -2.14 12.56
C ASP A 209 -16.04 -1.97 11.17
N PRO A 210 -15.28 -2.28 10.09
CA PRO A 210 -15.74 -2.11 8.72
C PRO A 210 -16.98 -2.97 8.39
N GLU A 211 -17.10 -4.12 9.06
CA GLU A 211 -18.16 -5.09 8.79
C GLU A 211 -19.48 -4.65 9.42
N ALA A 212 -19.48 -4.32 10.72
CA ALA A 212 -20.68 -3.80 11.37
C ALA A 212 -21.16 -2.51 10.72
N TRP A 213 -20.24 -1.61 10.36
CA TRP A 213 -20.56 -0.36 9.68
C TRP A 213 -21.23 -0.59 8.31
N SER A 214 -20.73 -1.57 7.55
CA SER A 214 -21.32 -1.96 6.26
C SER A 214 -22.69 -2.59 6.43
N ASN A 215 -22.85 -3.53 7.36
CA ASN A 215 -24.08 -4.28 7.56
C ASN A 215 -25.25 -3.38 7.99
N GLU A 216 -25.01 -2.41 8.87
CA GLU A 216 -26.04 -1.44 9.27
C GLU A 216 -26.57 -0.64 8.08
N ARG A 217 -25.70 -0.23 7.16
CA ARG A 217 -26.10 0.56 5.98
C ARG A 217 -26.84 -0.27 4.95
N LEU A 218 -26.37 -1.50 4.73
CA LEU A 218 -27.08 -2.43 3.84
C LEU A 218 -28.47 -2.80 4.37
N ALA A 219 -28.68 -2.78 5.69
CA ALA A 219 -30.00 -3.01 6.29
C ALA A 219 -30.93 -1.79 6.22
N ALA A 220 -30.40 -0.61 5.92
CA ALA A 220 -31.15 0.64 5.79
C ALA A 220 -31.49 1.00 4.33
N ASP A 221 -30.89 0.30 3.36
CA ASP A 221 -31.17 0.36 1.91
C ASP A 221 -32.33 -0.58 1.52
#